data_AF-A0A6G0XE25-F1
#
_entry.id   AF-A0A6G0XE25-F1
#
_cell.length_a   1.000
_cell.length_b   1.000
_cell.length_c   1.000
_cell.angle_alpha   90.00
_cell.angle_beta   90.00
_cell.angle_gamma   90.00
#
_symmetry.space_group_name_H-M   'P 1'
#
loop_
_entity.id
_entity.type
_entity.pdbx_description
1 polymer ?
#
loop_
_entity_poly.entity_id
_entity_poly.type
_entity_poly.pdbx_seq_one_letter_code
_entity_poly.pdbx_strand_id
1 'polypeptide(L)'
;MCFTIDPSVLNRRQDIWDAMNHISLNTGFSFLECKEEYCDDHLDDCDDLVDFSLTASSCWSSVGRVGGRQMLGVSDDCGKGNLIHVILHAIGLHHPTLRRDRDGHVQIAWECVDSTKRSFFAAEHLETIESDKESSISSVPYDFFSIMHYRADAFVNTSMEGGCMTVFPLIQDPYERQSVLTGMGQRDQMSLTDIHYVWALYPALRAKQQDIHAAASLDHAFDISDVESTLEVPEHHESRLHTKADTINYHQTNSTSNTVGAIVCVVAFVAVVGFAMIELKRLAKKKAEADDRYADPLLSDTMYE
;
A
#
# COMPACT_ATOMS: atom_id res chain seq x y z
N MET A 1 -16.25 17.13 -5.07
CA MET A 1 -16.50 16.43 -6.34
C MET A 1 -17.98 16.10 -6.42
N CYS A 2 -18.65 16.52 -7.48
CA CYS A 2 -20.04 16.16 -7.73
C CYS A 2 -20.10 14.73 -8.29
N PHE A 3 -21.03 13.90 -7.83
CA PHE A 3 -21.20 12.54 -8.35
C PHE A 3 -22.67 12.11 -8.51
N THR A 4 -22.89 11.15 -9.40
CA THR A 4 -24.15 10.42 -9.57
C THR A 4 -23.91 8.91 -9.52
N ILE A 5 -24.91 8.14 -9.13
CA ILE A 5 -24.84 6.67 -9.12
C ILE A 5 -25.91 6.16 -10.08
N ASP A 6 -25.47 5.57 -11.19
CA ASP A 6 -26.35 5.02 -12.20
C ASP A 6 -27.18 3.85 -11.63
N PRO A 7 -28.46 3.71 -12.02
CA PRO A 7 -29.32 2.61 -11.60
C PRO A 7 -28.70 1.21 -11.75
N SER A 8 -27.83 1.01 -12.74
CA SER A 8 -27.14 -0.26 -13.01
C SER A 8 -26.20 -0.71 -11.89
N VAL A 9 -25.76 0.19 -11.00
CA VAL A 9 -24.83 -0.12 -9.90
C VAL A 9 -25.39 0.25 -8.52
N LEU A 10 -26.73 0.43 -8.41
CA LEU A 10 -27.37 0.76 -7.13
C LEU A 10 -27.15 -0.28 -6.04
N ASN A 11 -27.00 -1.56 -6.40
CA ASN A 11 -26.62 -2.63 -5.48
C ASN A 11 -25.24 -2.41 -4.82
N ARG A 12 -24.38 -1.59 -5.43
CA ARG A 12 -23.03 -1.25 -4.96
C ARG A 12 -22.97 0.11 -4.24
N ARG A 13 -24.12 0.77 -4.02
CA ARG A 13 -24.19 2.12 -3.43
C ARG A 13 -23.46 2.24 -2.10
N GLN A 14 -23.58 1.25 -1.22
CA GLN A 14 -22.91 1.27 0.08
C GLN A 14 -21.39 1.19 -0.06
N ASP A 15 -20.88 0.32 -0.93
CA ASP A 15 -19.43 0.19 -1.16
C ASP A 15 -18.83 1.48 -1.73
N ILE A 16 -19.54 2.11 -2.66
CA ILE A 16 -19.17 3.41 -3.23
C ILE A 16 -19.14 4.48 -2.13
N TRP A 17 -20.17 4.52 -1.29
CA TRP A 17 -20.26 5.45 -0.17
C TRP A 17 -19.14 5.24 0.84
N ASP A 18 -18.86 3.99 1.22
CA ASP A 18 -17.81 3.65 2.18
C ASP A 18 -16.41 4.03 1.65
N ALA A 19 -16.17 3.84 0.35
CA ALA A 19 -14.93 4.28 -0.30
C ALA A 19 -14.79 5.81 -0.31
N MET A 20 -15.85 6.55 -0.69
CA MET A 20 -15.86 8.01 -0.63
C MET A 20 -15.69 8.53 0.81
N ASN A 21 -16.34 7.89 1.77
CA ASN A 21 -16.25 8.25 3.18
C ASN A 21 -14.83 7.99 3.73
N HIS A 22 -14.20 6.86 3.36
CA HIS A 22 -12.79 6.58 3.69
C HIS A 22 -11.88 7.72 3.22
N ILE A 23 -12.01 8.16 1.97
CA ILE A 23 -11.22 9.26 1.42
C ILE A 23 -11.55 10.57 2.15
N SER A 24 -12.83 10.87 2.37
CA SER A 24 -13.29 12.11 3.00
C SER A 24 -12.75 12.26 4.42
N LEU A 25 -12.81 11.20 5.23
CA LEU A 25 -12.34 11.21 6.62
C LEU A 25 -10.83 11.39 6.72
N ASN A 26 -10.07 10.81 5.79
CA ASN A 26 -8.61 10.85 5.82
C ASN A 26 -8.02 12.14 5.20
N THR A 27 -8.74 12.79 4.28
CA THR A 27 -8.19 13.89 3.49
C THR A 27 -8.95 15.21 3.64
N GLY A 28 -10.19 15.17 4.12
CA GLY A 28 -11.12 16.31 4.07
C GLY A 28 -11.76 16.55 2.69
N PHE A 29 -11.42 15.75 1.68
CA PHE A 29 -11.99 15.87 0.33
C PHE A 29 -13.49 15.58 0.38
N SER A 30 -14.31 16.45 -0.21
CA SER A 30 -15.77 16.35 -0.10
C SER A 30 -16.40 15.82 -1.38
N PHE A 31 -17.30 14.85 -1.24
CA PHE A 31 -18.15 14.33 -2.30
C PHE A 31 -19.58 14.84 -2.11
N LEU A 32 -20.20 15.29 -3.19
CA LEU A 32 -21.54 15.86 -3.19
C LEU A 32 -22.37 15.09 -4.21
N GLU A 33 -23.49 14.50 -3.78
CA GLU A 33 -24.43 13.87 -4.70
C GLU A 33 -25.07 14.99 -5.54
N CYS A 34 -24.89 14.93 -6.87
CA CYS A 34 -25.44 15.93 -7.77
C CYS A 34 -26.97 15.85 -7.72
N LYS A 35 -27.61 16.97 -7.37
CA LYS A 35 -29.06 17.16 -7.52
C LYS A 35 -29.30 18.13 -8.68
N GLU A 36 -30.47 18.04 -9.32
CA GLU A 36 -30.89 18.95 -10.40
C GLU A 36 -30.71 20.43 -10.03
N GLU A 37 -30.83 20.81 -8.76
CA GLU A 37 -30.62 22.20 -8.30
C GLU A 37 -29.16 22.71 -8.44
N TYR A 38 -28.17 21.83 -8.60
CA TYR A 38 -26.77 22.20 -8.82
C TYR A 38 -26.40 22.31 -10.31
N CYS A 39 -27.32 21.96 -11.19
CA CYS A 39 -27.13 21.91 -12.63
C CYS A 39 -28.28 22.67 -13.26
N ASP A 40 -28.09 23.96 -13.55
CA ASP A 40 -29.08 24.89 -14.10
C ASP A 40 -30.13 24.17 -14.96
N ASP A 41 -31.28 23.84 -14.36
CA ASP A 41 -32.44 23.12 -14.88
C ASP A 41 -32.24 21.86 -15.78
N HIS A 42 -31.02 21.46 -16.14
CA HIS A 42 -30.68 20.39 -17.08
C HIS A 42 -29.45 19.62 -16.54
N LEU A 43 -29.59 18.31 -16.31
CA LEU A 43 -28.46 17.42 -15.93
C LEU A 43 -27.34 17.41 -16.99
N ASP A 44 -27.65 17.79 -18.23
CA ASP A 44 -26.70 17.95 -19.33
C ASP A 44 -25.82 19.23 -19.18
N ASP A 45 -26.24 20.19 -18.33
CA ASP A 45 -25.52 21.43 -17.99
C ASP A 45 -24.75 21.34 -16.66
N CYS A 46 -24.68 20.15 -16.03
CA CYS A 46 -23.71 19.92 -14.96
C CYS A 46 -22.29 19.95 -15.57
N ASP A 47 -21.62 21.11 -15.55
CA ASP A 47 -20.35 21.32 -16.26
C ASP A 47 -19.29 20.24 -15.98
N ASP A 48 -19.30 19.60 -14.80
CA ASP A 48 -18.39 18.49 -14.46
C ASP A 48 -18.92 17.59 -13.34
N LEU A 49 -19.13 16.29 -13.63
CA LEU A 49 -19.53 15.30 -12.63
C LEU A 49 -18.91 13.92 -12.88
N VAL A 50 -18.74 13.14 -11.80
CA VAL A 50 -18.36 11.72 -11.88
C VAL A 50 -19.60 10.84 -11.79
N ASP A 51 -19.85 10.03 -12.81
CA ASP A 51 -20.94 9.08 -12.82
C ASP A 51 -20.45 7.66 -12.58
N PHE A 52 -20.86 7.05 -11.48
CA PHE A 52 -20.60 5.64 -11.20
C PHE A 52 -21.54 4.78 -12.02
N SER A 53 -21.02 4.02 -12.99
CA SER A 53 -21.83 3.16 -13.86
C SER A 53 -21.19 1.80 -14.12
N LEU A 54 -22.02 0.82 -14.49
CA LEU A 54 -21.62 -0.57 -14.64
C LEU A 54 -20.59 -0.74 -15.76
N THR A 55 -19.53 -1.49 -15.49
CA THR A 55 -18.58 -1.98 -16.50
C THR A 55 -18.50 -3.50 -16.47
N ALA A 56 -18.17 -4.12 -17.60
CA ALA A 56 -18.21 -5.56 -17.77
C ALA A 56 -17.22 -6.30 -16.85
N SER A 57 -16.04 -5.73 -16.65
CA SER A 57 -15.02 -6.25 -15.74
C SER A 57 -14.03 -5.15 -15.38
N SER A 58 -13.36 -5.33 -14.23
CA SER A 58 -12.38 -4.40 -13.65
C SER A 58 -12.93 -2.99 -13.36
N CYS A 59 -12.47 -2.39 -12.28
CA CYS A 59 -12.78 -0.99 -11.97
C CYS A 59 -11.84 -0.08 -12.75
N TRP A 60 -12.32 1.06 -13.21
CA TRP A 60 -11.46 2.05 -13.87
C TRP A 60 -12.02 3.47 -13.73
N SER A 61 -11.15 4.46 -13.88
CA SER A 61 -11.52 5.86 -13.98
C SER A 61 -10.49 6.62 -14.81
N SER A 62 -10.91 7.73 -15.42
CA SER A 62 -9.97 8.73 -15.93
C SER A 62 -9.25 9.42 -14.77
N VAL A 63 -8.06 9.95 -15.03
CA VAL A 63 -7.31 10.70 -14.00
C VAL A 63 -7.69 12.17 -14.02
N GLY A 64 -8.14 12.68 -12.87
CA GLY A 64 -8.54 14.07 -12.67
C GLY A 64 -9.89 14.44 -13.29
N ARG A 65 -10.17 15.75 -13.28
CA ARG A 65 -11.38 16.36 -13.88
C ARG A 65 -11.18 16.48 -15.38
N VAL A 66 -11.97 15.75 -16.17
CA VAL A 66 -11.81 15.70 -17.63
C VAL A 66 -12.72 16.66 -18.41
N GLY A 67 -13.72 17.27 -17.79
CA GLY A 67 -14.77 18.01 -18.48
C GLY A 67 -16.07 17.21 -18.59
N GLY A 68 -17.21 17.81 -18.23
CA GLY A 68 -18.54 17.22 -18.40
C GLY A 68 -18.81 15.99 -17.52
N ARG A 69 -19.75 15.15 -17.96
CA ARG A 69 -20.01 13.85 -17.33
C ARG A 69 -18.88 12.86 -17.64
N GLN A 70 -18.12 12.48 -16.61
CA GLN A 70 -17.08 11.46 -16.70
C GLN A 70 -17.51 10.16 -16.03
N MET A 71 -17.41 9.04 -16.77
CA MET A 71 -17.75 7.72 -16.25
C MET A 71 -16.65 7.19 -15.31
N LEU A 72 -17.06 6.58 -14.21
CA LEU A 72 -16.23 5.75 -13.34
C LEU A 72 -16.83 4.34 -13.33
N GLY A 73 -16.08 3.39 -13.89
CA GLY A 73 -16.53 2.02 -14.09
C GLY A 73 -16.51 1.22 -12.80
N VAL A 74 -17.66 0.66 -12.44
CA VAL A 74 -17.85 -0.25 -11.30
C VAL A 74 -18.26 -1.62 -11.82
N SER A 75 -17.53 -2.68 -11.44
CA SER A 75 -17.86 -4.07 -11.73
C SER A 75 -18.05 -4.87 -10.44
N ASP A 76 -18.60 -6.07 -10.54
CA ASP A 76 -18.76 -6.96 -9.38
C ASP A 76 -17.42 -7.41 -8.77
N ASP A 77 -16.36 -7.43 -9.57
CA ASP A 77 -14.98 -7.72 -9.11
C ASP A 77 -14.39 -6.59 -8.23
N CYS A 78 -15.04 -5.42 -8.18
CA CYS A 78 -14.56 -4.26 -7.46
C CYS A 78 -14.83 -4.35 -5.96
N GLY A 79 -13.89 -4.86 -5.17
CA GLY A 79 -13.91 -4.64 -3.71
C GLY A 79 -13.76 -3.16 -3.31
N LYS A 80 -14.04 -2.84 -2.03
CA LYS A 80 -13.95 -1.48 -1.47
C LYS A 80 -12.64 -0.75 -1.80
N GLY A 81 -11.48 -1.40 -1.62
CA GLY A 81 -10.20 -0.74 -1.91
C GLY A 81 -9.93 -0.51 -3.40
N ASN A 82 -10.52 -1.32 -4.30
CA ASN A 82 -10.50 -0.99 -5.72
C ASN A 82 -11.32 0.27 -6.02
N LEU A 83 -12.47 0.45 -5.35
CA LEU A 83 -13.25 1.69 -5.45
C LEU A 83 -12.47 2.89 -4.92
N ILE A 84 -11.80 2.78 -3.77
CA ILE A 84 -10.90 3.83 -3.26
C ILE A 84 -9.85 4.20 -4.32
N HIS A 85 -9.18 3.20 -4.91
CA HIS A 85 -8.17 3.40 -5.95
C HIS A 85 -8.70 4.16 -7.17
N VAL A 86 -9.84 3.75 -7.73
CA VAL A 86 -10.37 4.42 -8.94
C VAL A 86 -11.01 5.78 -8.64
N ILE A 87 -11.51 6.01 -7.43
CA ILE A 87 -11.95 7.34 -7.00
C ILE A 87 -10.74 8.26 -6.83
N LEU A 88 -9.61 7.76 -6.30
CA LEU A 88 -8.36 8.53 -6.22
C LEU A 88 -7.82 8.90 -7.61
N HIS A 89 -8.00 8.04 -8.63
CA HIS A 89 -7.75 8.44 -10.01
C HIS A 89 -8.63 9.64 -10.42
N ALA A 90 -9.94 9.58 -10.21
CA ALA A 90 -10.84 10.71 -10.52
C ALA A 90 -10.45 12.00 -9.76
N ILE A 91 -9.89 11.88 -8.54
CA ILE A 91 -9.36 13.02 -7.76
C ILE A 91 -8.10 13.61 -8.42
N GLY A 92 -7.31 12.80 -9.12
CA GLY A 92 -6.12 13.22 -9.87
C GLY A 92 -4.85 12.45 -9.56
N LEU A 93 -4.91 11.35 -8.79
CA LEU A 93 -3.72 10.56 -8.47
C LEU A 93 -3.34 9.67 -9.65
N HIS A 94 -2.07 9.69 -10.00
CA HIS A 94 -1.47 8.73 -10.92
C HIS A 94 -0.81 7.59 -10.15
N HIS A 95 -0.57 6.46 -10.83
CA HIS A 95 0.20 5.38 -10.24
C HIS A 95 1.64 5.83 -9.94
N PRO A 96 2.22 5.51 -8.77
CA PRO A 96 3.61 5.86 -8.45
C PRO A 96 4.62 5.32 -9.46
N THR A 97 4.30 4.21 -10.13
CA THR A 97 5.09 3.63 -11.21
C THR A 97 5.20 4.52 -12.45
N LEU A 98 4.43 5.60 -12.56
CA LEU A 98 4.54 6.60 -13.63
C LEU A 98 5.37 7.83 -13.23
N ARG A 99 5.76 7.96 -11.96
CA ARG A 99 6.56 9.10 -11.49
C ARG A 99 7.90 9.18 -12.21
N ARG A 100 8.42 10.39 -12.40
CA ARG A 100 9.74 10.62 -13.00
C ARG A 100 10.88 9.97 -12.21
N ASP A 101 10.75 9.87 -10.88
CA ASP A 101 11.74 9.25 -10.00
C ASP A 101 11.57 7.73 -9.84
N ARG A 102 10.59 7.11 -10.51
CA ARG A 102 10.25 5.68 -10.31
C ARG A 102 11.42 4.73 -10.59
N ASP A 103 12.29 5.06 -11.54
CA ASP A 103 13.47 4.24 -11.88
C ASP A 103 14.56 4.24 -10.78
N GLY A 104 14.45 5.11 -9.77
CA GLY A 104 15.24 5.06 -8.54
C GLY A 104 14.70 4.08 -7.49
N HIS A 105 13.47 3.58 -7.66
CA HIS A 105 12.75 2.75 -6.68
C HIS A 105 12.35 1.38 -7.22
N VAL A 106 11.99 1.30 -8.51
CA VAL A 106 11.59 0.08 -9.20
C VAL A 106 12.28 -0.04 -10.55
N GLN A 107 12.49 -1.27 -10.99
CA GLN A 107 12.82 -1.61 -12.37
C GLN A 107 11.60 -2.21 -13.05
N ILE A 108 11.26 -1.72 -14.24
CA ILE A 108 10.25 -2.34 -15.09
C ILE A 108 10.93 -3.38 -15.99
N ALA A 109 10.58 -4.66 -15.82
CA ALA A 109 11.05 -5.76 -16.65
C ALA A 109 10.22 -5.84 -17.95
N TRP A 110 10.56 -4.99 -18.92
CA TRP A 110 9.82 -4.80 -20.18
C TRP A 110 9.65 -6.07 -21.03
N GLU A 111 10.59 -7.00 -20.90
CA GLU A 111 10.54 -8.34 -21.49
C GLU A 111 9.38 -9.18 -20.94
N CYS A 112 8.95 -8.90 -19.70
CA CYS A 112 7.88 -9.59 -19.02
C CYS A 112 6.54 -8.87 -19.08
N VAL A 113 6.51 -7.63 -19.53
CA VAL A 113 5.27 -6.88 -19.75
C VAL A 113 4.65 -7.31 -21.08
N ASP A 114 3.34 -7.60 -21.09
CA ASP A 114 2.58 -7.78 -22.33
C ASP A 114 2.79 -6.56 -23.24
N SER A 115 3.24 -6.80 -24.47
CA SER A 115 3.54 -5.76 -25.45
C SER A 115 2.40 -4.75 -25.66
N THR A 116 1.14 -5.20 -25.56
CA THR A 116 -0.07 -4.38 -25.71
C THR A 116 -0.37 -3.51 -24.49
N LYS A 117 0.31 -3.75 -23.37
CA LYS A 117 0.11 -3.09 -22.07
C LYS A 117 1.30 -2.22 -21.64
N ARG A 118 2.36 -2.13 -22.44
CA ARG A 118 3.55 -1.33 -22.10
C ARG A 118 3.26 0.15 -21.86
N SER A 119 2.25 0.71 -22.50
CA SER A 119 1.83 2.10 -22.29
C SER A 119 1.37 2.40 -20.85
N PHE A 120 0.93 1.40 -20.08
CA PHE A 120 0.57 1.56 -18.67
C PHE A 120 1.78 1.81 -17.75
N PHE A 121 3.00 1.67 -18.27
CA PHE A 121 4.25 2.04 -17.59
C PHE A 121 4.98 3.21 -18.27
N ALA A 122 4.39 3.85 -19.28
CA ALA A 122 5.04 4.97 -19.97
C ALA A 122 4.95 6.26 -19.12
N ALA A 123 6.09 6.67 -18.54
CA ALA A 123 6.22 7.87 -17.71
C ALA A 123 6.05 9.18 -18.50
N GLU A 124 6.25 9.13 -19.83
CA GLU A 124 6.14 10.25 -20.77
C GLU A 124 4.77 10.96 -20.70
N HIS A 125 3.71 10.27 -20.26
CA HIS A 125 2.39 10.87 -20.07
C HIS A 125 2.31 11.91 -18.93
N LEU A 126 3.26 11.91 -17.99
CA LEU A 126 3.31 12.88 -16.90
C LEU A 126 4.34 13.99 -17.13
N GLU A 127 5.25 13.81 -18.08
CA GLU A 127 6.28 14.81 -18.35
C GLU A 127 5.71 16.12 -18.90
N THR A 128 4.51 16.07 -19.50
CA THR A 128 3.78 17.24 -19.99
C THR A 128 2.97 17.97 -18.90
N ILE A 129 2.92 17.47 -17.67
CA ILE A 129 2.30 18.17 -16.52
C ILE A 129 3.36 19.08 -15.87
N GLU A 130 3.97 19.96 -16.66
CA GLU A 130 4.87 21.01 -16.17
C GLU A 130 4.02 22.09 -15.45
N SER A 131 3.83 21.95 -14.14
CA SER A 131 3.30 23.05 -13.32
C SER A 131 3.78 22.93 -11.87
N ASP A 132 3.67 24.02 -11.12
CA ASP A 132 4.03 24.15 -9.70
C ASP A 132 3.48 23.02 -8.79
N LYS A 133 2.44 22.30 -9.23
CA LYS A 133 1.90 21.11 -8.56
C LYS A 133 2.86 19.92 -8.57
N GLU A 134 3.74 19.80 -9.57
CA GLU A 134 4.73 18.71 -9.59
C GLU A 134 5.77 18.90 -8.49
N SER A 135 6.16 20.15 -8.18
CA SER A 135 7.07 20.44 -7.07
C SER A 135 6.45 20.14 -5.70
N SER A 136 5.12 20.22 -5.54
CA SER A 136 4.47 19.81 -4.30
C SER A 136 4.35 18.29 -4.21
N ILE A 137 4.07 17.61 -5.32
CA ILE A 137 4.01 16.14 -5.41
C ILE A 137 5.38 15.49 -5.20
N SER A 138 6.46 16.08 -5.72
CA SER A 138 7.82 15.54 -5.58
C SER A 138 8.31 15.51 -4.12
N SER A 139 7.66 16.29 -3.23
CA SER A 139 7.94 16.25 -1.79
C SER A 139 7.40 14.98 -1.10
N VAL A 140 6.49 14.26 -1.76
CA VAL A 140 5.89 13.03 -1.26
C VAL A 140 6.81 11.84 -1.61
N PRO A 141 7.31 11.08 -0.62
CA PRO A 141 8.17 9.92 -0.85
C PRO A 141 7.53 8.84 -1.72
N TYR A 142 8.36 8.04 -2.39
CA TYR A 142 7.89 6.86 -3.11
C TYR A 142 7.43 5.77 -2.13
N ASP A 143 6.21 5.27 -2.32
CA ASP A 143 5.58 4.30 -1.43
C ASP A 143 5.14 3.06 -2.20
N PHE A 144 5.76 1.92 -1.89
CA PHE A 144 5.45 0.63 -2.50
C PHE A 144 4.09 0.06 -2.06
N PHE A 145 3.58 0.50 -0.91
CA PHE A 145 2.31 0.06 -0.32
C PHE A 145 1.18 1.07 -0.52
N SER A 146 1.42 2.14 -1.28
CA SER A 146 0.37 3.02 -1.77
C SER A 146 -0.75 2.19 -2.41
N ILE A 147 -2.00 2.56 -2.15
CA ILE A 147 -3.15 1.91 -2.79
C ILE A 147 -3.11 2.13 -4.30
N MET A 148 -2.39 3.15 -4.76
CA MET A 148 -2.13 3.47 -6.16
C MET A 148 -0.95 2.69 -6.75
N HIS A 149 -0.21 1.89 -5.97
CA HIS A 149 0.88 1.10 -6.54
C HIS A 149 0.34 -0.12 -7.30
N TYR A 150 1.03 -0.51 -8.38
CA TYR A 150 0.80 -1.79 -9.04
C TYR A 150 1.35 -2.96 -8.22
N ARG A 151 0.79 -4.14 -8.43
CA ARG A 151 1.40 -5.39 -7.95
C ARG A 151 2.67 -5.72 -8.76
N ALA A 152 3.51 -6.60 -8.23
CA ALA A 152 4.73 -7.04 -8.90
C ALA A 152 4.47 -7.74 -10.25
N ASP A 153 3.29 -8.36 -10.41
CA ASP A 153 2.86 -9.14 -11.58
C ASP A 153 1.94 -8.35 -12.54
N ALA A 154 1.82 -7.03 -12.35
CA ALA A 154 0.90 -6.21 -13.14
C ALA A 154 1.22 -6.24 -14.64
N PHE A 155 0.24 -6.60 -15.45
CA PHE A 155 0.37 -6.69 -16.92
C PHE A 155 1.43 -7.69 -17.41
N VAL A 156 1.71 -8.73 -16.63
CA VAL A 156 2.62 -9.80 -17.04
C VAL A 156 2.15 -10.47 -18.34
N ASN A 157 3.09 -10.76 -19.22
CA ASN A 157 2.84 -11.60 -20.38
C ASN A 157 2.63 -13.05 -19.91
N THR A 158 1.37 -13.49 -19.92
CA THR A 158 0.96 -14.83 -19.46
C THR A 158 1.49 -15.97 -20.33
N SER A 159 2.05 -15.68 -21.51
CA SER A 159 2.67 -16.70 -22.37
C SER A 159 4.08 -17.12 -21.92
N MET A 160 4.66 -16.48 -20.89
CA MET A 160 6.01 -16.79 -20.42
C MET A 160 5.97 -17.94 -19.40
N GLU A 161 6.59 -19.07 -19.74
CA GLU A 161 6.81 -20.19 -18.82
C GLU A 161 7.82 -19.81 -17.72
N GLY A 162 7.55 -20.19 -16.46
CA GLY A 162 8.46 -19.99 -15.33
C GLY A 162 8.11 -18.83 -14.39
N GLY A 163 7.08 -18.05 -14.70
CA GLY A 163 6.64 -16.90 -13.90
C GLY A 163 7.58 -15.70 -14.07
N CYS A 164 7.01 -14.53 -14.34
CA CYS A 164 7.78 -13.29 -14.38
C CYS A 164 7.08 -12.17 -13.63
N MET A 165 7.87 -11.26 -13.05
CA MET A 165 7.39 -10.04 -12.41
C MET A 165 7.72 -8.86 -13.34
N THR A 166 6.76 -7.96 -13.51
CA THR A 166 6.90 -6.77 -14.34
C THR A 166 7.47 -5.58 -13.58
N VAL A 167 7.17 -5.48 -12.27
CA VAL A 167 7.63 -4.40 -11.40
C VAL A 167 8.53 -4.97 -10.32
N PHE A 168 9.81 -4.64 -10.36
CA PHE A 168 10.82 -5.17 -9.45
C PHE A 168 11.39 -4.08 -8.52
N PRO A 169 11.18 -4.15 -7.19
CA PRO A 169 11.70 -3.16 -6.25
C PRO A 169 13.24 -3.17 -6.15
N LEU A 170 13.86 -1.99 -6.26
CA LEU A 170 15.31 -1.77 -6.15
C LEU A 170 15.77 -1.66 -4.69
N ILE A 171 15.39 -2.64 -3.86
CA ILE A 171 15.73 -2.73 -2.43
C ILE A 171 16.94 -3.65 -2.27
N GLN A 172 17.98 -3.27 -1.52
CA GLN A 172 19.20 -4.09 -1.40
C GLN A 172 19.00 -5.34 -0.53
N ASP A 173 18.32 -5.21 0.60
CA ASP A 173 18.07 -6.33 1.50
C ASP A 173 17.05 -7.32 0.87
N PRO A 174 17.40 -8.61 0.74
CA PRO A 174 16.54 -9.57 0.07
C PRO A 174 15.27 -9.93 0.85
N TYR A 175 15.28 -9.87 2.19
CA TYR A 175 14.10 -10.17 3.00
C TYR A 175 13.09 -9.01 2.94
N GLU A 176 13.60 -7.80 3.00
CA GLU A 176 12.83 -6.58 2.84
C GLU A 176 12.22 -6.49 1.43
N ARG A 177 13.02 -6.76 0.39
CA ARG A 177 12.52 -6.82 -0.99
C ARG A 177 11.39 -7.86 -1.13
N GLN A 178 11.55 -9.04 -0.53
CA GLN A 178 10.51 -10.07 -0.55
C GLN A 178 9.23 -9.64 0.17
N SER A 179 9.36 -8.95 1.31
CA SER A 179 8.22 -8.37 2.03
C SER A 179 7.46 -7.37 1.13
N VAL A 180 8.19 -6.45 0.50
CA VAL A 180 7.61 -5.47 -0.44
C VAL A 180 6.95 -6.15 -1.63
N LEU A 181 7.61 -7.12 -2.27
CA LEU A 181 7.03 -7.88 -3.38
C LEU A 181 5.71 -8.56 -3.01
N THR A 182 5.58 -8.99 -1.75
CA THR A 182 4.38 -9.68 -1.27
C THR A 182 3.24 -8.72 -0.94
N GLY A 183 3.55 -7.52 -0.41
CA GLY A 183 2.52 -6.56 0.02
C GLY A 183 2.23 -5.43 -0.97
N MET A 184 3.09 -5.17 -1.95
CA MET A 184 2.87 -4.11 -2.94
C MET A 184 1.62 -4.37 -3.78
N GLY A 185 0.93 -3.28 -4.14
CA GLY A 185 -0.34 -3.37 -4.87
C GLY A 185 -1.52 -3.83 -4.00
N GLN A 186 -1.43 -3.63 -2.69
CA GLN A 186 -2.56 -3.80 -1.77
C GLN A 186 -3.79 -2.99 -2.21
N ARG A 187 -4.97 -3.50 -1.85
CA ARG A 187 -6.29 -2.91 -2.15
C ARG A 187 -7.18 -2.94 -0.90
N ASP A 188 -6.59 -2.62 0.24
CA ASP A 188 -7.27 -2.58 1.53
C ASP A 188 -7.66 -1.14 1.89
N GLN A 189 -6.71 -0.21 1.83
CA GLN A 189 -6.88 1.17 2.29
C GLN A 189 -5.78 2.12 1.79
N MET A 190 -5.99 3.42 1.98
CA MET A 190 -4.99 4.45 1.69
C MET A 190 -3.77 4.36 2.63
N SER A 191 -2.59 4.62 2.10
CA SER A 191 -1.37 4.93 2.86
C SER A 191 -1.36 6.40 3.31
N LEU A 192 -0.46 6.79 4.22
CA LEU A 192 -0.22 8.20 4.52
C LEU A 192 0.26 8.97 3.29
N THR A 193 1.02 8.31 2.43
CA THR A 193 1.54 8.88 1.18
C THR A 193 0.39 9.26 0.24
N ASP A 194 -0.65 8.41 0.13
CA ASP A 194 -1.84 8.70 -0.68
C ASP A 194 -2.58 9.95 -0.16
N ILE A 195 -2.70 10.09 1.17
CA ILE A 195 -3.31 11.26 1.82
C ILE A 195 -2.50 12.53 1.52
N HIS A 196 -1.18 12.46 1.68
CA HIS A 196 -0.28 13.58 1.38
C HIS A 196 -0.30 13.96 -0.09
N TYR A 197 -0.46 13.00 -1.01
CA TYR A 197 -0.61 13.28 -2.43
C TYR A 197 -1.91 14.08 -2.69
N VAL A 198 -3.04 13.68 -2.08
CA VAL A 198 -4.29 14.45 -2.15
C VAL A 198 -4.08 15.88 -1.65
N TRP A 199 -3.38 16.08 -0.53
CA TRP A 199 -3.08 17.42 -0.02
C TRP A 199 -2.08 18.20 -0.88
N ALA A 200 -1.15 17.54 -1.57
CA ALA A 200 -0.26 18.20 -2.52
C ALA A 200 -1.04 18.76 -3.72
N LEU A 201 -2.08 18.04 -4.17
CA LEU A 201 -3.01 18.48 -5.22
C LEU A 201 -4.01 19.55 -4.73
N TYR A 202 -4.47 19.43 -3.49
CA TYR A 202 -5.49 20.29 -2.87
C TYR A 202 -5.04 20.82 -1.49
N PRO A 203 -4.10 21.79 -1.44
CA PRO A 203 -3.47 22.24 -0.18
C PRO A 203 -4.43 22.82 0.86
N ALA A 204 -5.56 23.39 0.43
CA ALA A 204 -6.58 23.95 1.32
C ALA A 204 -7.21 22.90 2.25
N LEU A 205 -7.22 21.62 1.83
CA LEU A 205 -7.77 20.54 2.64
C LEU A 205 -6.89 20.24 3.86
N ARG A 206 -5.56 20.33 3.71
CA ARG A 206 -4.60 20.13 4.80
C ARG A 206 -4.76 21.17 5.90
N ALA A 207 -4.88 22.45 5.51
CA ALA A 207 -5.05 23.55 6.47
C ALA A 207 -6.31 23.36 7.32
N LYS A 208 -7.45 23.04 6.67
CA LYS A 208 -8.72 22.78 7.36
C LYS A 208 -8.62 21.59 8.33
N GLN A 209 -7.90 20.54 7.96
CA GLN A 209 -7.70 19.39 8.85
C GLN A 209 -6.86 19.77 10.07
N GLN A 210 -5.78 20.54 9.87
CA GLN A 210 -4.93 21.04 10.96
C GLN A 210 -5.70 21.95 11.93
N ASP A 211 -6.59 22.81 11.41
CA ASP A 211 -7.44 23.67 12.22
C ASP A 211 -8.45 22.87 13.06
N ILE A 212 -9.03 21.79 12.52
CA ILE A 212 -9.93 20.89 13.26
C ILE A 212 -9.19 20.19 14.40
N HIS A 213 -7.97 19.68 14.17
CA HIS A 213 -7.15 19.06 15.22
C HIS A 213 -6.70 20.07 16.28
N ALA A 214 -6.36 21.30 15.87
CA ALA A 214 -6.04 22.40 16.79
C ALA A 214 -7.25 22.80 17.64
N ALA A 215 -8.46 22.88 17.06
CA ALA A 215 -9.68 23.20 17.80
C ALA A 215 -10.05 22.07 18.78
N ALA A 216 -9.97 20.80 18.37
CA ALA A 216 -10.25 19.67 19.24
C ALA A 216 -9.27 19.56 20.42
N SER A 217 -7.99 19.90 20.21
CA SER A 217 -7.00 19.94 21.29
C SER A 217 -7.19 21.13 22.25
N LEU A 218 -7.71 22.27 21.78
CA LEU A 218 -8.07 23.40 22.61
C LEU A 218 -9.33 23.15 23.47
N ASP A 219 -10.32 22.44 22.93
CA ASP A 219 -11.51 22.05 23.69
C ASP A 219 -11.18 21.07 24.83
N HIS A 220 -10.15 20.22 24.66
CA HIS A 220 -9.63 19.35 25.73
C HIS A 220 -8.74 20.11 26.74
N ALA A 221 -8.21 21.28 26.38
CA ALA A 221 -7.41 22.10 27.29
C ALA A 221 -8.27 22.94 28.26
N PHE A 222 -9.59 23.06 28.01
CA PHE A 222 -10.50 23.83 28.86
C PHE A 222 -11.13 23.03 30.01
N ASP A 223 -10.88 21.71 30.09
CA ASP A 223 -11.48 20.80 31.08
C ASP A 223 -10.46 20.24 32.10
N ILE A 224 -9.31 20.91 32.31
CA ILE A 224 -8.32 20.47 33.30
C ILE A 224 -7.79 21.67 34.09
N SER A 225 -8.56 22.11 35.09
CA SER A 225 -7.97 22.57 36.36
C SER A 225 -7.84 21.33 37.25
N ASP A 226 -6.62 21.02 37.68
CA ASP A 226 -6.22 19.87 38.50
C ASP A 226 -5.97 18.57 37.73
N VAL A 227 -4.75 18.45 37.17
CA VAL A 227 -3.73 17.47 37.58
C VAL A 227 -2.54 17.63 36.62
N GLU A 228 -1.42 18.10 37.18
CA GLU A 228 -0.12 18.02 36.53
C GLU A 228 0.27 16.54 36.43
N SER A 229 -0.01 15.97 35.27
CA SER A 229 0.51 14.68 34.82
C SER A 229 0.78 14.82 33.35
N THR A 230 2.05 14.74 32.99
CA THR A 230 2.56 14.49 31.64
C THR A 230 1.83 13.31 31.02
N LEU A 231 0.69 13.57 30.38
CA LEU A 231 0.06 12.69 29.43
C LEU A 231 0.52 13.16 28.08
N GLU A 232 1.61 12.55 27.61
CA GLU A 232 1.89 12.43 26.19
C GLU A 232 0.60 11.93 25.53
N VAL A 233 -0.15 12.85 24.92
CA VAL A 233 -1.25 12.49 24.05
C VAL A 233 -0.60 11.67 22.94
N PRO A 234 -0.91 10.38 22.80
CA PRO A 234 -0.26 9.56 21.80
C PRO A 234 -0.45 10.23 20.46
N GLU A 235 0.65 10.52 19.75
CA GLU A 235 0.60 10.61 18.30
C GLU A 235 -0.28 9.44 17.87
N HIS A 236 -1.32 9.73 17.08
CA HIS A 236 -1.98 8.69 16.32
C HIS A 236 -0.95 8.13 15.32
N HIS A 237 0.01 7.36 15.83
CA HIS A 237 0.51 6.15 15.21
C HIS A 237 -0.72 5.27 15.01
N GLU A 238 -1.49 5.57 13.96
CA GLU A 238 -2.45 4.62 13.47
C GLU A 238 -1.66 3.43 12.99
N SER A 239 -1.70 2.34 13.76
CA SER A 239 -1.26 1.00 13.38
C SER A 239 -2.03 0.41 12.19
N ARG A 240 -2.63 1.27 11.37
CA ARG A 240 -3.51 1.01 10.24
C ARG A 240 -3.34 2.04 9.10
N LEU A 241 -2.38 2.94 9.15
CA LEU A 241 -1.99 3.72 7.98
C LEU A 241 -0.52 3.38 7.71
N HIS A 242 -0.17 3.00 6.48
CA HIS A 242 1.24 2.85 6.13
C HIS A 242 1.90 4.22 6.32
N THR A 243 2.68 4.34 7.38
CA THR A 243 3.36 5.55 7.79
C THR A 243 4.67 5.73 7.04
N LYS A 244 5.27 6.93 7.10
CA LYS A 244 6.64 7.15 6.63
C LYS A 244 7.68 6.25 7.32
N ALA A 245 7.34 5.63 8.46
CA ALA A 245 8.19 4.60 9.08
C ALA A 245 8.04 3.22 8.41
N ASP A 246 6.98 3.00 7.62
CA ASP A 246 6.78 1.83 6.77
C ASP A 246 7.39 2.02 5.36
N THR A 247 7.72 3.26 4.98
CA THR A 247 8.65 3.51 3.87
C THR A 247 10.07 3.26 4.38
N ILE A 248 10.71 2.24 3.81
CA ILE A 248 12.07 1.81 4.08
C ILE A 248 12.98 3.03 4.21
N ASN A 249 13.52 3.23 5.42
CA ASN A 249 14.38 4.36 5.75
C ASN A 249 15.58 4.42 4.81
N TYR A 250 15.57 5.38 3.89
CA TYR A 250 16.80 5.87 3.27
C TYR A 250 17.50 6.76 4.30
N HIS A 251 18.43 6.19 5.05
CA HIS A 251 19.55 6.94 5.61
C HIS A 251 20.78 6.04 5.69
N GLN A 252 21.66 6.19 4.70
CA GLN A 252 23.07 5.92 4.88
C GLN A 252 23.81 7.27 4.84
N THR A 253 24.23 7.77 6.02
CA THR A 253 25.58 8.31 6.26
C THR A 253 25.79 8.68 7.74
N ASN A 254 26.83 8.06 8.30
CA ASN A 254 27.77 8.51 9.36
C ASN A 254 27.40 8.47 10.86
N SER A 255 27.97 7.44 11.51
CA SER A 255 28.83 7.44 12.71
C SER A 255 28.48 8.37 13.89
N THR A 256 28.12 7.78 15.04
CA THR A 256 29.00 7.72 16.23
C THR A 256 28.54 6.62 17.21
N SER A 257 29.53 5.85 17.68
CA SER A 257 29.62 5.04 18.90
C SER A 257 28.44 5.04 19.89
N ASN A 258 27.98 3.86 20.32
CA ASN A 258 27.62 3.59 21.72
C ASN A 258 27.83 2.11 22.09
N THR A 259 28.81 1.87 22.94
CA THR A 259 29.41 0.59 23.37
C THR A 259 28.59 -0.21 24.39
N VAL A 260 27.26 -0.19 24.35
CA VAL A 260 26.43 -0.89 25.37
C VAL A 260 25.56 -2.02 24.80
N GLY A 261 25.29 -2.04 23.48
CA GLY A 261 24.46 -3.08 22.84
C GLY A 261 25.19 -4.40 22.55
N ALA A 262 26.52 -4.41 22.47
CA ALA A 262 27.29 -5.59 22.04
C ALA A 262 27.39 -6.69 23.12
N ILE A 263 27.22 -6.35 24.41
CA ILE A 263 27.38 -7.33 25.49
C ILE A 263 26.10 -8.17 25.69
N VAL A 264 24.92 -7.62 25.38
CA VAL A 264 23.64 -8.32 25.56
C VAL A 264 23.41 -9.38 24.46
N CYS A 265 23.87 -9.14 23.22
CA CYS A 265 23.73 -10.10 22.13
C CYS A 265 24.65 -11.34 22.26
N VAL A 266 25.85 -11.20 22.83
CA VAL A 266 26.79 -12.32 22.95
C VAL A 266 26.33 -13.33 24.01
N VAL A 267 25.75 -12.88 25.11
CA VAL A 267 25.28 -13.77 26.19
C VAL A 267 24.05 -14.57 25.75
N ALA A 268 23.12 -13.96 25.01
CA ALA A 268 21.96 -14.66 24.47
C ALA A 268 22.34 -15.71 23.41
N PHE A 269 23.34 -15.42 22.56
CA PHE A 269 23.78 -16.36 21.53
C PHE A 269 24.51 -17.58 22.12
N VAL A 270 25.32 -17.40 23.17
CA VAL A 270 25.99 -18.52 23.86
C VAL A 270 24.98 -19.43 24.59
N ALA A 271 23.92 -18.87 25.17
CA ALA A 271 22.88 -19.66 25.83
C ALA A 271 22.09 -20.53 24.83
N VAL A 272 21.74 -20.00 23.66
CA VAL A 272 20.99 -20.74 22.62
C VAL A 272 21.85 -21.85 22.00
N VAL A 273 23.14 -21.58 21.73
CA VAL A 273 24.07 -22.61 21.22
C VAL A 273 24.31 -23.71 22.26
N GLY A 274 24.41 -23.34 23.55
CA GLY A 274 24.54 -24.29 24.65
C GLY A 274 23.35 -25.25 24.77
N PHE A 275 22.12 -24.72 24.68
CA PHE A 275 20.90 -25.54 24.70
C PHE A 275 20.80 -26.45 23.46
N ALA A 276 21.15 -25.95 22.28
CA ALA A 276 21.13 -26.76 21.04
C ALA A 276 22.13 -27.93 21.10
N MET A 277 23.33 -27.72 21.66
CA MET A 277 24.33 -28.79 21.78
C MET A 277 23.96 -29.84 22.84
N ILE A 278 23.29 -29.44 23.93
CA ILE A 278 22.80 -30.40 24.93
C ILE A 278 21.73 -31.31 24.32
N GLU A 279 20.82 -30.76 23.52
CA GLU A 279 19.73 -31.54 22.96
C GLU A 279 20.16 -32.42 21.78
N LEU A 280 21.17 -32.00 21.01
CA LEU A 280 21.86 -32.88 20.04
C LEU A 280 22.56 -34.05 20.73
N LYS A 281 23.22 -33.84 21.88
CA LYS A 281 23.81 -34.93 22.67
C LYS A 281 22.75 -35.88 23.25
N ARG A 282 21.60 -35.35 23.66
CA ARG A 282 20.47 -36.16 24.16
C ARG A 282 19.87 -37.04 23.06
N LEU A 283 19.72 -36.49 21.85
CA LEU A 283 19.25 -37.24 20.68
C LEU A 283 20.27 -38.29 20.19
N ALA A 284 21.56 -37.97 20.20
CA ALA A 284 22.61 -38.92 19.86
C ALA A 284 22.65 -40.11 20.85
N LYS A 285 22.47 -39.86 22.15
CA LYS A 285 22.38 -40.91 23.17
C LYS A 285 21.15 -41.81 22.98
N LYS A 286 19.98 -41.22 22.69
CA LYS A 286 18.77 -42.00 22.37
C LYS A 286 18.91 -42.85 21.12
N LYS A 287 19.66 -42.39 20.11
CA LYS A 287 19.94 -43.18 18.89
C LYS A 287 20.88 -44.34 19.16
N ALA A 288 21.93 -44.13 19.96
CA ALA A 288 22.84 -45.20 20.37
C ALA A 288 22.14 -46.29 21.20
N GLU A 289 21.22 -45.91 22.09
CA GLU A 289 20.39 -46.85 22.89
C GLU A 289 19.30 -47.57 22.05
N ALA A 290 18.99 -47.08 20.85
CA ALA A 290 18.06 -47.71 19.92
C ALA A 290 18.76 -48.73 19.00
N ASP A 291 19.99 -48.43 18.55
CA ASP A 291 20.79 -49.36 17.71
C ASP A 291 21.27 -50.59 18.48
N ASP A 292 21.45 -50.51 19.81
CA ASP A 292 21.88 -51.64 20.65
C ASP A 292 20.77 -52.67 20.94
N ARG A 293 19.52 -52.40 20.50
CA ARG A 293 18.35 -53.27 20.73
C ARG A 293 17.87 -54.04 19.49
N TYR A 294 18.65 -54.04 18.42
CA TYR A 294 18.37 -54.83 17.21
C TYR A 294 19.62 -55.61 16.74
N ALA A 295 20.20 -56.39 17.65
CA ALA A 295 21.05 -57.52 17.29
C ALA A 295 20.19 -58.79 17.33
N ASP A 296 19.58 -59.14 16.19
CA ASP A 296 18.92 -60.43 16.00
C ASP A 296 19.93 -61.45 15.46
N PRO A 297 20.25 -62.54 16.18
CA PRO A 297 21.26 -63.50 15.79
C PRO A 297 20.64 -64.75 15.15
N LEU A 298 19.89 -64.65 14.06
CA LEU A 298 19.37 -65.84 13.36
C LEU A 298 19.17 -65.59 11.86
N LEU A 299 20.09 -66.12 11.05
CA LEU A 299 19.84 -66.92 9.83
C LEU A 299 21.15 -67.08 9.05
N SER A 300 21.98 -68.01 9.51
CA SER A 300 22.85 -68.78 8.64
C SER A 300 22.02 -69.92 8.06
N ASP A 301 21.79 -69.95 6.74
CA ASP A 301 21.94 -71.20 6.01
C ASP A 301 22.03 -70.96 4.50
N THR A 302 23.14 -71.42 3.95
CA THR A 302 23.35 -71.72 2.55
C THR A 302 23.50 -73.23 2.47
N MET A 303 22.59 -73.95 1.81
CA MET A 303 22.92 -75.17 1.05
C MET A 303 21.69 -75.77 0.33
N TYR A 304 21.95 -76.17 -0.91
CA TYR A 304 21.18 -76.99 -1.87
C TYR A 304 20.34 -76.26 -2.95
N GLU A 305 20.92 -76.32 -4.16
CA GLU A 305 20.37 -76.29 -5.54
C GLU A 305 19.60 -75.06 -6.04
#